data_AF-A0A9P1R7N3-F1
#
_entry.id   AF-A0A9P1R7N3-F1
#
_cell.length_a   1.000
_cell.length_b   1.000
_cell.length_c   1.000
_cell.angle_alpha   90.00
_cell.angle_beta   90.00
_cell.angle_gamma   90.00
#
_symmetry.space_group_name_H-M   'P 1'
#
loop_
_entity.id
_entity.type
_entity.pdbx_description
1 polymer ?
#
loop_
_entity_poly.entity_id
_entity_poly.type
_entity_poly.pdbx_seq_one_letter_code
_entity_poly.pdbx_strand_id
1 'polypeptide(L)'
;MTIAITDDEWDELTPENFDTTSLLRAVDAVDVLRGDLNDGADGTPPQLRTDLLKLHQLAMAAFNEGSRSRVAELFDLAVDLQDQVDHLMTSLEQVQETLSRLTALYPESLS
;
A
#
# COMPACT_ATOMS: atom_id res chain seq x y z
N MET A 1 5.88 -31.39 -21.01
CA MET A 1 5.67 -32.10 -19.73
C MET A 1 4.55 -31.36 -19.04
N THR A 2 3.37 -31.97 -18.90
CA THR A 2 2.27 -31.37 -18.12
C THR A 2 2.67 -31.50 -16.66
N ILE A 3 2.96 -30.37 -16.02
CA ILE A 3 3.13 -30.32 -14.57
C ILE A 3 1.72 -30.48 -13.99
N ALA A 4 1.53 -31.48 -13.13
CA ALA A 4 0.25 -31.79 -12.51
C ALA A 4 0.49 -31.97 -11.01
N ILE A 5 -0.41 -31.43 -10.20
CA ILE A 5 -0.43 -31.61 -8.75
C ILE A 5 -1.01 -32.98 -8.40
N THR A 6 -0.63 -33.48 -7.22
CA THR A 6 -1.14 -34.74 -6.65
C THR A 6 -2.55 -34.58 -6.09
N ASP A 7 -3.25 -35.69 -5.88
CA ASP A 7 -4.59 -35.70 -5.27
C ASP A 7 -4.54 -35.12 -3.83
N ASP A 8 -3.48 -35.42 -3.07
CA ASP A 8 -3.28 -34.89 -1.72
C ASP A 8 -3.11 -33.35 -1.73
N GLU A 9 -2.34 -32.79 -2.66
CA GLU A 9 -2.21 -31.33 -2.84
C GLU A 9 -3.51 -30.68 -3.33
N TRP A 10 -4.33 -31.40 -4.10
CA TRP A 10 -5.63 -30.92 -4.53
C TRP A 10 -6.63 -30.82 -3.37
N ASP A 11 -6.60 -31.79 -2.45
CA ASP A 11 -7.42 -31.80 -1.24
C ASP A 11 -7.06 -30.67 -0.26
N GLU A 12 -5.88 -30.06 -0.39
CA GLU A 12 -5.50 -28.87 0.38
C GLU A 12 -6.09 -27.56 -0.20
N LEU A 13 -6.51 -27.53 -1.47
CA LEU A 13 -7.08 -26.33 -2.13
C LEU A 13 -8.57 -26.17 -1.84
N THR A 14 -8.91 -26.04 -0.57
CA THR A 14 -10.30 -25.94 -0.09
C THR A 14 -10.63 -24.55 0.46
N PRO A 15 -11.94 -24.19 0.50
CA PRO A 15 -12.37 -22.95 1.15
C PRO A 15 -12.04 -22.86 2.65
N GLU A 16 -11.78 -23.99 3.31
CA GLU A 16 -11.33 -24.01 4.71
C GLU A 16 -9.89 -23.52 4.85
N ASN A 17 -9.04 -23.82 3.88
CA ASN A 17 -7.64 -23.39 3.85
C ASN A 17 -7.47 -21.99 3.24
N PHE A 18 -8.33 -21.58 2.30
CA PHE A 18 -8.33 -20.23 1.76
C PHE A 18 -9.71 -19.73 1.31
N ASP A 19 -10.22 -18.72 2.01
CA ASP A 19 -11.43 -17.98 1.62
C ASP A 19 -11.11 -17.01 0.47
N THR A 20 -11.61 -17.28 -0.73
CA THR A 20 -11.38 -16.44 -1.92
C THR A 20 -11.96 -15.03 -1.80
N THR A 21 -12.90 -14.78 -0.88
CA THR A 21 -13.38 -13.41 -0.63
C THR A 21 -12.29 -12.53 0.02
N SER A 22 -11.25 -13.11 0.61
CA SER A 22 -10.05 -12.37 1.04
C SER A 22 -9.35 -11.67 -0.12
N LEU A 23 -9.35 -12.26 -1.32
CA LEU A 23 -8.80 -11.62 -2.52
C LEU A 23 -9.60 -10.38 -2.91
N LEU A 24 -10.93 -10.42 -2.75
CA LEU A 24 -11.78 -9.24 -2.99
C LEU A 24 -11.48 -8.13 -1.98
N ARG A 25 -11.25 -8.47 -0.71
CA ARG A 25 -10.81 -7.48 0.30
C ARG A 25 -9.44 -6.89 -0.02
N ALA A 26 -8.52 -7.69 -0.57
CA ALA A 26 -7.24 -7.18 -1.05
C ALA A 26 -7.41 -6.22 -2.25
N VAL A 27 -8.36 -6.50 -3.15
CA VAL A 27 -8.72 -5.55 -4.22
C VAL A 27 -9.29 -4.25 -3.62
N ASP A 28 -10.17 -4.33 -2.64
CA ASP A 28 -10.70 -3.15 -1.94
C ASP A 28 -9.56 -2.31 -1.33
N ALA A 29 -8.56 -2.95 -0.71
CA ALA A 29 -7.38 -2.27 -0.19
C ALA A 29 -6.55 -1.58 -1.30
N VAL A 30 -6.42 -2.20 -2.48
CA VAL A 30 -5.80 -1.56 -3.65
C VAL A 30 -6.62 -0.36 -4.15
N ASP A 31 -7.95 -0.44 -4.10
CA ASP A 31 -8.82 0.67 -4.49
C ASP A 31 -8.68 1.87 -3.52
N VAL A 32 -8.44 1.63 -2.23
CA VAL A 32 -8.06 2.67 -1.26
C VAL A 32 -6.72 3.31 -1.66
N LEU A 33 -5.68 2.49 -1.89
CA LEU A 33 -4.37 2.98 -2.33
C LEU A 33 -4.45 3.81 -3.61
N ARG A 34 -5.31 3.41 -4.56
CA ARG A 34 -5.57 4.17 -5.79
C ARG A 34 -6.15 5.55 -5.48
N GLY A 35 -7.00 5.70 -4.46
CA GLY A 35 -7.51 7.01 -4.06
C GLY A 35 -6.41 8.02 -3.73
N ASP A 36 -5.34 7.56 -3.07
CA ASP A 36 -4.24 8.40 -2.60
C ASP A 36 -3.08 8.53 -3.61
N LEU A 37 -2.82 7.46 -4.36
CA LEU A 37 -1.65 7.35 -5.25
C LEU A 37 -1.96 7.57 -6.72
N ASN A 38 -3.23 7.66 -7.11
CA ASN A 38 -3.56 7.90 -8.51
C ASN A 38 -3.26 9.35 -8.90
N ASP A 39 -2.97 9.52 -10.18
CA ASP A 39 -2.92 10.86 -10.77
C ASP A 39 -4.28 11.54 -10.64
N GLY A 40 -4.25 12.83 -10.35
CA GLY A 40 -5.43 13.67 -10.33
C GLY A 40 -5.99 13.91 -11.73
N ALA A 41 -7.01 14.77 -11.80
CA ALA A 41 -7.56 15.21 -13.09
C ALA A 41 -6.44 15.72 -14.02
N ASP A 42 -6.59 15.45 -15.31
CA ASP A 42 -5.67 15.87 -16.37
C ASP A 42 -4.23 15.32 -16.24
N GLY A 43 -4.04 14.20 -15.52
CA GLY A 43 -2.73 13.56 -15.34
C GLY A 43 -1.82 14.35 -14.39
N THR A 44 -2.42 15.12 -13.48
CA THR A 44 -1.67 15.79 -12.42
C THR A 44 -1.08 14.73 -11.48
N PRO A 45 0.18 14.89 -11.03
CA PRO A 45 0.79 13.89 -10.16
C PRO A 45 0.01 13.70 -8.85
N PRO A 46 0.21 12.58 -8.14
CA PRO A 46 -0.53 12.27 -6.93
C PRO A 46 -0.33 13.36 -5.87
N GLN A 47 -1.38 13.60 -5.08
CA GLN A 47 -1.37 14.67 -4.07
C GLN A 47 -0.23 14.49 -3.06
N LEU A 48 0.07 13.25 -2.67
CA LEU A 48 1.22 12.89 -1.82
C LEU A 48 2.55 13.45 -2.35
N ARG A 49 2.79 13.40 -3.67
CA ARG A 49 4.01 13.98 -4.27
C ARG A 49 4.03 15.50 -4.10
N THR A 50 2.89 16.15 -4.33
CA THR A 50 2.75 17.60 -4.20
C THR A 50 3.00 18.05 -2.76
N ASP A 51 2.45 17.33 -1.80
CA ASP A 51 2.58 17.65 -0.38
C ASP A 51 4.00 17.39 0.15
N LEU A 52 4.67 16.32 -0.29
CA LEU A 52 6.09 16.10 0.02
C LEU A 52 6.98 17.22 -0.54
N LEU A 53 6.69 17.73 -1.73
CA LEU A 53 7.41 18.89 -2.28
C LEU A 53 7.13 20.17 -1.48
N LYS A 54 5.89 20.37 -1.03
CA LYS A 54 5.54 21.49 -0.14
C LYS A 54 6.26 21.36 1.20
N LEU A 55 6.29 20.17 1.80
CA LEU A 55 7.01 19.89 3.04
C LEU A 55 8.50 20.22 2.89
N HIS A 56 9.11 19.83 1.77
CA HIS A 56 10.49 20.19 1.46
C HIS A 56 10.69 21.72 1.39
N GLN A 57 9.80 22.46 0.74
CA GLN A 57 9.88 23.93 0.69
C GLN A 57 9.75 24.58 2.07
N LEU A 58 8.85 24.06 2.91
CA LEU A 58 8.71 24.53 4.29
C LEU A 58 9.97 24.24 5.10
N ALA A 59 10.58 23.07 4.92
CA ALA A 59 11.81 22.68 5.59
C ALA A 59 12.98 23.59 5.16
N MET A 60 13.09 23.89 3.87
CA MET A 60 14.08 24.86 3.35
C MET A 60 13.91 26.23 4.03
N ALA A 61 12.69 26.77 4.06
CA ALA A 61 12.43 28.07 4.67
C ALA A 61 12.70 28.08 6.18
N ALA A 62 12.32 27.02 6.90
CA ALA A 62 12.47 26.93 8.35
C ALA A 62 13.94 26.71 8.76
N PHE A 63 14.62 25.72 8.18
CA PHE A 63 15.95 25.29 8.60
C PHE A 63 17.08 26.07 7.93
N ASN A 64 16.95 26.41 6.64
CA ASN A 64 18.03 27.04 5.89
C ASN A 64 17.91 28.55 5.85
N GLU A 65 16.68 29.08 5.78
CA GLU A 65 16.43 30.53 5.69
C GLU A 65 16.05 31.15 7.05
N GLY A 66 15.86 30.33 8.09
CA GLY A 66 15.58 30.78 9.45
C GLY A 66 14.16 31.34 9.65
N SER A 67 13.22 31.02 8.76
CA SER A 67 11.86 31.52 8.80
C SER A 67 11.03 30.81 9.88
N ARG A 68 11.04 31.37 11.10
CA ARG A 68 10.32 30.81 12.25
C ARG A 68 8.81 30.71 12.04
N SER A 69 8.22 31.56 11.20
CA SER A 69 6.78 31.53 10.90
C SER A 69 6.36 30.30 10.10
N ARG A 70 7.29 29.59 9.46
CA ARG A 70 7.03 28.36 8.69
C ARG A 70 7.10 27.08 9.50
N VAL A 71 7.63 27.14 10.73
CA VAL A 71 7.87 25.96 11.56
C VAL A 71 6.57 25.24 11.94
N ALA A 72 5.52 25.98 12.30
CA ALA A 72 4.22 25.37 12.63
C ALA A 72 3.64 24.64 11.42
N GLU A 73 3.53 25.34 10.27
CA GLU A 73 3.02 24.76 9.02
C GLU A 73 3.83 23.53 8.55
N LEU A 74 5.15 23.53 8.77
CA LEU A 74 6.02 22.39 8.49
C LEU A 74 5.61 21.14 9.27
N PHE A 75 5.45 21.27 10.59
CA PHE A 75 5.16 20.14 11.45
C PHE A 75 3.71 19.66 11.30
N ASP A 76 2.77 20.58 11.12
CA ASP A 76 1.37 20.21 10.84
C ASP A 76 1.28 19.35 9.57
N LEU A 77 1.91 19.81 8.47
CA LEU A 77 1.95 19.04 7.23
C LEU A 77 2.70 17.71 7.36
N ALA A 78 3.75 17.66 8.19
CA ALA A 78 4.49 16.42 8.41
C ALA A 78 3.65 15.36 9.13
N VAL A 79 2.84 15.77 10.11
CA VAL A 79 1.92 14.86 10.83
C VAL A 79 0.83 14.36 9.88
N ASP A 80 0.20 15.25 9.12
CA ASP A 80 -0.83 14.86 8.14
C ASP A 80 -0.29 13.86 7.10
N LEU A 81 0.93 14.10 6.60
CA LEU A 81 1.61 13.20 5.67
C LEU A 81 1.98 11.86 6.31
N GLN A 82 2.38 11.85 7.57
CA GLN A 82 2.69 10.61 8.28
C GLN A 82 1.43 9.76 8.44
N ASP A 83 0.32 10.35 8.88
CA ASP A 83 -0.96 9.65 9.02
C ASP A 83 -1.44 9.08 7.68
N GLN A 84 -1.27 9.84 6.57
CA GLN A 84 -1.58 9.35 5.23
C GLN A 84 -0.70 8.15 4.86
N VAL A 85 0.61 8.23 5.06
CA VAL A 85 1.54 7.12 4.74
C VAL A 85 1.25 5.88 5.58
N ASP A 86 0.95 6.03 6.86
CA ASP A 86 0.60 4.91 7.75
C ASP A 86 -0.68 4.20 7.27
N HIS A 87 -1.65 4.94 6.74
CA HIS A 87 -2.86 4.36 6.12
C HIS A 87 -2.53 3.55 4.85
N LEU A 88 -1.63 4.07 4.00
CA LEU A 88 -1.18 3.35 2.80
C LEU A 88 -0.43 2.06 3.17
N MET A 89 0.46 2.13 4.16
CA MET A 89 1.18 0.95 4.65
C MET A 89 0.21 -0.10 5.16
N THR A 90 -0.78 0.28 5.96
CA THR A 90 -1.82 -0.63 6.47
C THR A 90 -2.60 -1.32 5.35
N SER A 91 -2.89 -0.59 4.25
CA SER A 91 -3.59 -1.16 3.09
C SER A 91 -2.69 -2.12 2.31
N LEU A 92 -1.41 -1.79 2.13
CA LEU A 92 -0.42 -2.66 1.49
C LEU A 92 -0.16 -3.95 2.30
N GLU A 93 -0.13 -3.85 3.63
CA GLU A 93 0.03 -4.99 4.53
C GLU A 93 -1.13 -5.98 4.38
N GLN A 94 -2.38 -5.51 4.26
CA GLN A 94 -3.54 -6.38 4.03
C GLN A 94 -3.45 -7.15 2.70
N VAL A 95 -2.98 -6.48 1.64
CA VAL A 95 -2.74 -7.13 0.34
C VAL A 95 -1.65 -8.19 0.48
N GLN A 96 -0.53 -7.83 1.12
CA GLN A 96 0.59 -8.75 1.34
C GLN A 96 0.16 -9.97 2.15
N GLU A 97 -0.62 -9.78 3.21
CA GLU A 97 -1.05 -10.87 4.08
C GLU A 97 -1.94 -11.86 3.32
N THR A 98 -2.86 -11.34 2.50
CA THR A 98 -3.73 -12.16 1.65
C THR A 98 -2.92 -12.99 0.67
N LEU A 99 -1.96 -12.36 -0.01
CA LEU A 99 -1.08 -13.06 -0.96
C LEU A 99 -0.20 -14.08 -0.25
N SER A 100 0.36 -13.74 0.91
CA SER A 100 1.21 -14.64 1.70
C SER A 100 0.46 -15.91 2.07
N ARG A 101 -0.79 -15.79 2.55
CA ARG A 101 -1.65 -16.94 2.87
C ARG A 101 -1.90 -17.82 1.65
N LEU A 102 -2.17 -17.22 0.48
CA LEU A 102 -2.38 -17.99 -0.74
C LEU A 102 -1.10 -18.69 -1.20
N THR A 103 0.04 -18.00 -1.17
CA THR A 103 1.34 -18.57 -1.57
C THR A 103 1.85 -19.64 -0.60
N ALA A 104 1.38 -19.65 0.64
CA ALA A 104 1.70 -20.71 1.59
C ALA A 104 1.05 -22.06 1.21
N LEU A 105 0.01 -22.03 0.37
CA LEU A 105 -0.65 -23.21 -0.18
C LEU A 105 -0.04 -23.64 -1.54
N TYR A 106 1.16 -23.17 -1.87
CA TYR A 106 1.80 -23.51 -3.13
C TYR A 106 2.14 -25.01 -3.16
N PRO A 107 1.63 -25.79 -4.12
CA PRO A 107 1.91 -27.22 -4.22
C PRO A 107 3.39 -27.49 -4.52
N GLU A 108 4.03 -28.37 -3.75
CA GLU A 108 5.44 -28.70 -3.90
C GLU A 108 5.74 -29.32 -5.27
N SER A 109 4.80 -30.07 -5.85
CA SER A 109 4.92 -30.68 -7.18
C SER A 109 5.05 -29.66 -8.32
N LEU A 110 4.74 -28.38 -8.05
CA LEU A 110 4.90 -27.27 -9.00
C LEU A 110 6.22 -26.51 -8.82
N SER A 111 7.04 -26.83 -7.81
CA SER A 111 8.34 -26.19 -7.57
C SER A 111 9.46 -26.77 -8.42
#